data_AF-A0A929UZA0-F1
#
_entry.id   AF-A0A929UZA0-F1
#
_cell.length_a   1.000
_cell.length_b   1.000
_cell.length_c   1.000
_cell.angle_alpha   90.00
_cell.angle_beta   90.00
_cell.angle_gamma   90.00
#
_symmetry.space_group_name_H-M   'P 1'
#
loop_
_entity.id
_entity.type
_entity.pdbx_description
1 polymer ?
#
loop_
_entity_poly.entity_id
_entity_poly.type
_entity_poly.pdbx_seq_one_letter_code
_entity_poly.pdbx_strand_id
1 'polypeptide(L)' 'MSKNEEILSFVDSNLRLEGMRLSSREKQTIMNCLTGKTSFDDAISRAFAKHRKLTT' A
#
# COMPACT_ATOMS: atom_id res chain seq x y z
N MET A 1 -3.76 18.07 7.76
CA MET A 1 -3.49 16.78 7.09
C MET A 1 -3.67 17.02 5.61
N SER A 2 -2.80 16.48 4.76
CA SER A 2 -3.00 16.51 3.31
C SER A 2 -4.06 15.49 2.89
N LYS A 3 -4.71 15.70 1.73
CA LYS A 3 -5.71 14.77 1.17
C LYS A 3 -5.17 13.33 1.07
N ASN A 4 -3.88 13.17 0.75
CA ASN A 4 -3.26 11.86 0.64
C ASN A 4 -3.08 11.17 2.00
N GLU A 5 -2.78 11.93 3.06
CA GLU A 5 -2.71 11.41 4.42
C GLU A 5 -4.09 11.00 4.94
N GLU A 6 -5.15 11.74 4.60
CA GLU A 6 -6.52 11.38 4.93
C GLU A 6 -6.94 10.07 4.26
N ILE A 7 -6.64 9.91 2.97
CA ILE A 7 -6.89 8.66 2.24
C ILE A 7 -6.15 7.48 2.90
N LEU A 8 -4.86 7.66 3.21
CA LEU A 8 -4.07 6.61 3.87
C LEU A 8 -4.62 6.26 5.26
N SER A 9 -5.01 7.27 6.04
CA SER A 9 -5.60 7.08 7.37
C SER A 9 -6.93 6.34 7.30
N PHE A 10 -7.78 6.69 6.34
CA PHE A 10 -9.05 6.00 6.08
C PHE A 10 -8.82 4.52 5.73
N VAL A 11 -7.91 4.22 4.80
CA VAL A 11 -7.61 2.84 4.41
C VAL A 11 -7.00 2.03 5.59
N ASP A 12 -6.04 2.58 6.31
CA ASP A 12 -5.43 1.91 7.49
C ASP A 12 -6.47 1.64 8.58
N SER A 13 -7.40 2.57 8.80
CA SER A 13 -8.47 2.42 9.80
C SER A 13 -9.45 1.31 9.40
N ASN A 14 -9.88 1.26 8.14
CA ASN A 14 -10.79 0.21 7.66
C ASN A 14 -10.14 -1.18 7.75
N LEU A 15 -8.88 -1.32 7.33
CA LEU A 15 -8.18 -2.60 7.41
C LEU A 15 -8.01 -3.08 8.86
N ARG A 16 -7.79 -2.16 9.81
CA ARG A 16 -7.71 -2.49 11.24
C ARG A 16 -9.03 -3.03 11.79
N LEU A 17 -10.18 -2.57 11.30
CA LEU A 17 -11.48 -3.13 11.68
C LEU A 17 -11.60 -4.60 11.28
N GLU A 18 -10.99 -4.96 10.15
CA GLU A 18 -10.89 -6.35 9.65
C GLU A 18 -9.74 -7.14 10.32
N GLY A 19 -9.09 -6.59 11.34
CA GLY A 19 -7.95 -7.23 12.01
C GLY A 19 -6.64 -7.21 11.20
N MET A 20 -6.62 -6.51 10.06
CA MET A 20 -5.45 -6.37 9.20
C MET A 20 -4.67 -5.09 9.54
N ARG A 21 -3.35 -5.13 9.42
CA ARG A 21 -2.49 -3.96 9.68
C ARG A 21 -1.57 -3.71 8.51
N LEU A 22 -1.58 -2.47 8.01
CA LEU A 22 -0.58 -2.04 7.03
C LEU A 22 0.76 -1.84 7.72
N SER A 23 1.79 -2.50 7.19
CA SER A 23 3.19 -2.24 7.52
C SER A 23 3.62 -0.86 7.03
N SER A 24 4.69 -0.30 7.61
CA SER A 24 5.26 0.98 7.18
C SER A 24 5.62 0.99 5.68
N ARG A 25 6.04 -0.16 5.14
CA ARG A 25 6.35 -0.32 3.71
C ARG A 25 5.10 -0.20 2.83
N GLU A 26 3.99 -0.81 3.24
CA GLU A 26 2.74 -0.73 2.49
C GLU A 26 2.18 0.70 2.52
N LYS A 27 2.23 1.36 3.68
CA LYS A 27 1.86 2.77 3.82
C LYS A 27 2.67 3.68 2.89
N GLN A 28 3.98 3.48 2.82
CA GLN A 28 4.85 4.22 1.90
C GLN A 28 4.53 3.93 0.43
N THR A 29 4.19 2.68 0.11
CA THR A 29 3.82 2.28 -1.26
C THR A 29 2.53 2.96 -1.70
N ILE A 30 1.51 2.98 -0.84
CA ILE A 30 0.25 3.70 -1.08
C ILE A 30 0.54 5.20 -1.29
N MET A 31 1.36 5.81 -0.43
CA MET A 31 1.72 7.23 -0.56
C MET A 31 2.48 7.53 -1.86
N ASN A 32 3.35 6.64 -2.30
CA ASN A 32 4.05 6.78 -3.57
C ASN A 32 3.07 6.75 -4.77
N CYS A 33 2.03 5.90 -4.71
CA CYS A 33 0.97 5.90 -5.72
C CYS A 33 0.19 7.22 -5.70
N LEU A 34 -0.23 7.69 -4.53
CA LEU A 34 -1.01 8.92 -4.37
C LEU A 34 -0.24 10.20 -4.77
N THR A 35 1.10 10.16 -4.75
CA THR A 35 1.97 11.27 -5.14
C THR A 35 2.53 11.12 -6.56
N GLY A 36 2.17 10.06 -7.29
CA GLY A 36 2.64 9.81 -8.65
C GLY A 36 4.09 9.36 -8.77
N LYS A 37 4.76 9.01 -7.66
CA LYS A 37 6.13 8.47 -7.67
C LYS A 37 6.20 7.05 -8.25
N THR A 38 5.09 6.33 -8.25
CA THR A 38 4.92 5.02 -8.89
C THR A 38 3.48 4.89 -9.38
N SER A 39 3.25 4.06 -10.40
CA SER A 39 1.89 3.68 -10.78
C SER A 39 1.35 2.59 -9.87
N PHE A 40 0.02 2.44 -9.84
CA PHE A 40 -0.65 1.34 -9.16
C PHE A 40 -0.24 -0.01 -9.77
N ASP A 41 -0.20 -0.11 -11.09
CA ASP A 41 0.15 -1.35 -11.81
C ASP A 41 1.58 -1.81 -11.49
N ASP A 42 2.53 -0.87 -11.39
CA ASP A 42 3.91 -1.18 -10.98
C ASP A 42 3.97 -1.67 -9.53
N ALA A 43 3.22 -1.04 -8.62
CA ALA A 43 3.18 -1.42 -7.22
C ALA A 43 2.61 -2.84 -7.05
N ILE A 44 1.52 -3.15 -7.74
CA ILE A 44 0.88 -4.47 -7.75
C ILE A 44 1.79 -5.52 -8.38
N SER A 45 2.41 -5.23 -9.53
CA SER A 45 3.34 -6.14 -10.19
C SER A 45 4.51 -6.51 -9.29
N ARG A 46 5.07 -5.55 -8.54
CA ARG A 46 6.14 -5.79 -7.56
C ARG A 46 5.67 -6.65 -6.38
N ALA A 47 4.45 -6.44 -5.90
CA ALA A 47 3.86 -7.25 -4.84
C ALA A 47 3.74 -8.72 -5.27
N PHE A 48 3.15 -8.97 -6.45
CA PHE A 48 3.03 -10.32 -7.00
C PHE A 48 4.39 -10.97 -7.27
N ALA A 49 5.35 -10.25 -7.84
CA ALA A 49 6.69 -10.77 -8.10
C ALA A 49 7.40 -11.21 -6.81
N LYS A 50 7.23 -10.47 -5.71
CA LYS A 50 7.79 -10.85 -4.40
C LYS A 50 7.21 -12.18 -3.91
N HIS A 51 5.90 -12.36 -4.01
CA HIS A 51 5.24 -13.60 -3.59
C HIS A 51 5.63 -14.78 -4.48
N ARG A 52 5.70 -14.58 -5.81
CA ARG A 52 6.11 -15.62 -6.77
C ARG A 52 7.54 -16.13 -6.50
N LYS A 53 8.46 -15.25 -6.10
CA LYS A 53 9.84 -15.65 -5.75
C LYS A 53 9.96 -16.46 -4.46
N LEU A 54 8.97 -16.42 -3.57
CA LEU A 54 8.96 -17.20 -2.33
C LEU A 54 8.39 -18.61 -2.51
N THR A 55 7.77 -18.90 -3.67
CA THR A 55 7.11 -20.18 -3.96
C THR A 55 7.94 -21.12 -4.83
N THR A 56 9.20 -20.78 -5.13
CA THR A 56 10.15 -21.61 -5.91
C THR A 56 11.37 -21.90 -5.06
#